data_AF-A0A7C6AEI8-F1
#
_entry.id   AF-A0A7C6AEI8-F1
#
_cell.length_a   1.000
_cell.length_b   1.000
_cell.length_c   1.000
_cell.angle_alpha   90.00
_cell.angle_beta   90.00
_cell.angle_gamma   90.00
#
_symmetry.space_group_name_H-M   'P 1'
#
loop_
_entity.id
_entity.type
_entity.pdbx_description
1 polymer ?
#
loop_
_entity_poly.entity_id
_entity_poly.type
_entity_poly.pdbx_seq_one_letter_code
_entity_poly.pdbx_strand_id
1 'polypeptide(L)'
;MRKINLTRSLFFMVILNSLLFSQNKEEIINMELKRLGLRYECDEYADVNEVKGIGGRRTNVKGVIEDPYGTLKDCILFTALWRDEGKCMFGVMRDKKVLWYYILPRFLGYSTAINSSMDLNLDGKVEIMYETVGISHWYSFPSSLWIFSWDGEKGNVINAFDEDSNSVIYGDIDYYDFSDLDGDGIMEIRSGIWNQTNDIDEAESKIICWGWNGEYYGNWPDTPCLDFDQWLPARSAIADVNCKVIKKDTVYKYHYCVKNREKSKRRIQRFSVKTNTETEINSVDGWFGLGTVLEHPDPKQYFPGVCWRVTSSISSCMISQGEEKCIFIAQSIHRPGINRYYIQSERGLMDINYNLSELWSDIENNSTSGLTIAPALLPESFIPLNFLDTLSSYTTQSLTLGWIKEKQTADKYLTYFSTAKQELEQNNTNR
;
A
#
# COMPACT_ATOMS: atom_id res chain seq x y z
N MET A 1 -31.34 38.38 19.68
CA MET A 1 -30.51 37.19 20.02
C MET A 1 -29.82 36.70 18.75
N ARG A 2 -28.57 37.14 18.49
CA ARG A 2 -27.77 36.75 17.32
C ARG A 2 -26.89 35.55 17.70
N LYS A 3 -27.38 34.32 17.48
CA LYS A 3 -26.55 33.11 17.47
C LYS A 3 -25.94 32.96 16.08
N ILE A 4 -24.94 33.77 15.75
CA ILE A 4 -24.14 33.60 14.54
C ILE A 4 -22.66 33.80 14.93
N ASN A 5 -21.80 32.87 14.49
CA ASN A 5 -20.34 33.01 14.31
C ASN A 5 -19.35 32.56 15.39
N LEU A 6 -19.68 31.64 16.31
CA LEU A 6 -18.61 30.98 17.07
C LEU A 6 -17.86 29.94 16.20
N THR A 7 -18.59 29.15 15.42
CA THR A 7 -18.02 28.10 14.54
C THR A 7 -17.21 28.67 13.38
N ARG A 8 -17.65 29.80 12.79
CA ARG A 8 -16.89 30.48 11.72
C ARG A 8 -15.61 31.13 12.24
N SER A 9 -15.60 31.71 13.45
CA SER A 9 -14.39 32.30 14.04
C SER A 9 -13.36 31.23 14.44
N LEU A 10 -13.81 30.09 14.96
CA LEU A 10 -12.92 28.97 15.29
C LEU A 10 -12.29 28.37 14.03
N PHE A 11 -13.09 28.20 12.96
CA PHE A 11 -12.60 27.72 11.67
C PHE A 11 -11.59 28.69 11.04
N PHE A 12 -11.84 30.00 11.15
CA PHE A 12 -10.90 31.03 10.69
C PHE A 12 -9.59 31.04 11.48
N MET A 13 -9.63 30.86 12.80
CA MET A 13 -8.41 30.75 13.62
C MET A 13 -7.60 29.49 13.30
N VAL A 14 -8.25 28.35 13.03
CA VAL A 14 -7.55 27.11 12.66
C VAL A 14 -6.83 27.28 11.32
N ILE A 15 -7.49 27.90 10.32
CA ILE A 15 -6.89 28.19 9.01
C ILE A 15 -5.75 29.22 9.11
N LEU A 16 -5.92 30.28 9.90
CA LEU A 16 -4.85 31.27 10.10
C LEU A 16 -3.65 30.67 10.84
N ASN A 17 -3.88 29.81 11.84
CA ASN A 17 -2.79 29.15 12.55
C ASN A 17 -2.04 28.16 11.66
N SER A 18 -2.72 27.40 10.79
CA SER A 18 -2.03 26.49 9.86
C SER A 18 -1.22 27.25 8.80
N LEU A 19 -1.72 28.39 8.31
CA LEU A 19 -0.98 29.26 7.37
C LEU A 19 0.22 29.97 8.03
N LEU A 20 0.07 30.45 9.28
CA LEU A 20 1.17 31.05 10.03
C LEU A 20 2.25 30.03 10.40
N PHE A 21 1.87 28.76 10.60
CA PHE A 21 2.82 27.69 10.92
C PHE A 21 3.63 27.21 9.70
N SER A 22 3.02 27.18 8.50
CA SER A 22 3.74 26.81 7.27
C SER A 22 4.72 27.88 6.81
N GLN A 23 4.37 29.17 6.91
CA GLN A 23 5.30 30.27 6.62
C GLN A 23 6.52 30.28 7.55
N ASN A 24 6.38 29.76 8.77
CA ASN A 24 7.48 29.67 9.73
C ASN A 24 8.56 28.66 9.34
N LYS A 25 8.22 27.53 8.69
CA LYS A 25 9.22 26.48 8.38
C LYS A 25 10.23 26.91 7.33
N GLU A 26 9.75 27.53 6.25
CA GLU A 26 10.61 28.08 5.19
C GLU A 26 11.55 29.17 5.74
N GLU A 27 11.02 30.09 6.56
CA GLU A 27 11.82 31.12 7.22
C GLU A 27 12.87 30.52 8.15
N ILE A 28 12.52 29.48 8.93
CA ILE A 28 13.47 28.76 9.78
C ILE A 28 14.61 28.15 8.95
N ILE A 29 14.28 27.47 7.84
CA ILE A 29 15.28 26.88 6.94
C ILE A 29 16.19 27.98 6.39
N ASN A 30 15.61 29.05 5.84
CA ASN A 30 16.37 30.17 5.27
C ASN A 30 17.28 30.86 6.30
N MET A 31 16.80 31.07 7.53
CA MET A 31 17.62 31.60 8.62
C MET A 31 18.81 30.70 8.94
N GLU A 32 18.60 29.38 8.96
CA GLU A 32 19.64 28.41 9.26
C GLU A 32 20.67 28.30 8.12
N LEU A 33 20.22 28.29 6.86
CA LEU A 33 21.11 28.35 5.69
C LEU A 33 22.00 29.61 5.74
N LYS A 34 21.40 30.76 6.04
CA LYS A 34 22.15 32.01 6.23
C LYS A 34 23.13 31.94 7.41
N ARG A 35 22.75 31.31 8.53
CA ARG A 35 23.63 31.09 9.69
C ARG A 35 24.86 30.24 9.32
N LEU A 36 24.68 29.26 8.43
CA LEU A 36 25.76 28.44 7.87
C LEU A 36 26.61 29.16 6.81
N GLY A 37 26.27 30.41 6.45
CA GLY A 37 26.96 31.17 5.41
C GLY A 37 26.61 30.73 3.99
N LEU A 38 25.52 29.97 3.82
CA LEU A 38 25.03 29.50 2.53
C LEU A 38 24.12 30.57 1.91
N ARG A 39 24.25 30.76 0.59
CA ARG A 39 23.44 31.72 -0.19
C ARG A 39 22.20 31.10 -0.84
N TYR A 40 21.81 29.92 -0.36
CA TYR A 40 20.67 29.19 -0.87
C TYR A 40 19.38 29.66 -0.21
N GLU A 41 18.29 29.62 -0.95
CA GLU A 41 16.93 29.86 -0.48
C GLU A 41 16.14 28.56 -0.57
N CYS A 42 15.35 28.25 0.46
CA CYS A 42 14.46 27.10 0.48
C CYS A 42 13.54 27.13 -0.74
N ASP A 43 13.44 26.00 -1.45
CA ASP A 43 12.57 25.84 -2.63
C ASP A 43 11.35 24.99 -2.25
N GLU A 44 11.58 23.80 -1.69
CA GLU A 44 10.55 22.95 -1.10
C GLU A 44 10.96 22.42 0.27
N TYR A 45 9.97 22.09 1.11
CA TYR A 45 10.19 21.33 2.35
C TYR A 45 9.04 20.36 2.64
N ALA A 46 9.31 19.28 3.38
CA ALA A 46 8.34 18.31 3.86
C ALA A 46 8.61 17.99 5.34
N ASP A 47 7.62 18.23 6.21
CA ASP A 47 7.69 17.80 7.60
C ASP A 47 7.25 16.34 7.68
N VAL A 48 8.18 15.48 8.10
CA VAL A 48 8.00 14.02 8.12
C VAL A 48 6.82 13.61 9.02
N ASN A 49 6.55 14.36 10.08
CA ASN A 49 5.45 14.05 10.99
C ASN A 49 4.07 14.49 10.45
N GLU A 50 4.04 15.44 9.51
CA GLU A 50 2.79 16.01 8.98
C GLU A 50 2.38 15.38 7.65
N VAL A 51 3.34 14.87 6.86
CA VAL A 51 3.04 14.21 5.58
C VAL A 51 2.46 12.83 5.83
N LYS A 52 1.14 12.72 5.67
CA LYS A 52 0.47 11.42 5.58
C LYS A 52 0.56 10.95 4.13
N GLY A 53 1.35 9.91 3.88
CA GLY A 53 1.72 9.42 2.56
C GLY A 53 0.57 9.34 1.56
N ILE A 54 0.48 10.35 0.70
CA ILE A 54 -0.40 10.38 -0.46
C ILE A 54 0.51 10.29 -1.70
N GLY A 55 0.52 9.13 -2.34
CA GLY A 55 1.31 8.90 -3.56
C GLY A 55 0.65 9.46 -4.82
N GLY A 56 1.45 10.13 -5.65
CA GLY A 56 1.29 10.33 -7.10
C GLY A 56 -0.11 10.47 -7.72
N ARG A 57 -0.54 11.71 -7.98
CA ARG A 57 -1.00 12.23 -9.29
C ARG A 57 -1.43 13.70 -9.14
N ARG A 58 -0.74 14.62 -9.81
CA ARG A 58 -1.20 15.95 -10.27
C ARG A 58 -1.87 16.92 -9.29
N THR A 59 -1.84 16.69 -7.99
CA THR A 59 -2.16 17.71 -7.00
C THR A 59 -0.95 17.88 -6.11
N ASN A 60 -0.63 19.11 -5.69
CA ASN A 60 0.48 19.56 -4.83
C ASN A 60 0.66 18.81 -3.48
N VAL A 61 0.61 17.49 -3.52
CA VAL A 61 0.64 16.57 -2.41
C VAL A 61 1.82 15.67 -2.67
N LYS A 62 2.89 16.06 -1.98
CA LYS A 62 4.17 15.40 -1.76
C LYS A 62 4.01 13.89 -1.75
N GLY A 63 4.95 13.20 -2.41
CA GLY A 63 4.94 11.75 -2.42
C GLY A 63 5.13 11.16 -1.03
N VAL A 64 5.10 9.84 -1.01
CA VAL A 64 4.99 9.06 0.21
C VAL A 64 6.27 9.21 1.03
N ILE A 65 6.18 9.85 2.19
CA ILE A 65 7.27 9.90 3.17
C ILE A 65 7.06 8.75 4.14
N GLU A 66 7.90 7.72 4.06
CA GLU A 66 7.94 6.60 4.99
C GLU A 66 9.21 6.62 5.82
N ASP A 67 9.04 6.30 7.10
CA ASP A 67 10.14 6.17 8.04
C ASP A 67 9.93 4.91 8.91
N PRO A 68 10.03 3.71 8.31
CA PRO A 68 9.80 2.45 9.02
C PRO A 68 10.71 2.27 10.24
N TYR A 69 11.85 2.97 10.29
CA TYR A 69 12.86 2.86 11.33
C TYR A 69 12.90 4.05 12.30
N GLY A 70 12.07 5.08 12.10
CA GLY A 70 12.03 6.26 12.97
C GLY A 70 13.26 7.17 12.85
N THR A 71 14.07 7.02 11.79
CA THR A 71 15.34 7.75 11.57
C THR A 71 15.12 9.17 11.02
N LEU A 72 13.97 9.41 10.40
CA LEU A 72 13.48 10.70 9.90
C LEU A 72 12.50 11.36 10.88
N LYS A 73 12.18 10.71 12.00
CA LYS A 73 11.30 11.27 13.02
C LYS A 73 11.75 12.67 13.44
N ASP A 74 10.77 13.57 13.53
CA ASP A 74 10.97 14.98 13.89
C ASP A 74 11.92 15.74 12.94
N CYS A 75 12.11 15.24 11.72
CA CYS A 75 12.85 15.91 10.67
C CYS A 75 11.95 16.71 9.72
N ILE A 76 12.56 17.71 9.10
CA ILE A 76 12.07 18.38 7.91
C ILE A 76 13.05 18.07 6.78
N LEU A 77 12.56 17.40 5.74
CA LEU A 77 13.27 17.27 4.47
C LEU A 77 13.12 18.59 3.72
N PHE A 78 14.17 19.07 3.06
CA PHE A 78 14.09 20.29 2.27
C PHE A 78 14.99 20.27 1.04
N THR A 79 14.65 21.12 0.09
CA THR A 79 15.48 21.49 -1.06
C THR A 79 15.73 22.99 -1.02
N ALA A 80 16.83 23.44 -1.60
CA ALA A 80 17.18 24.84 -1.65
C ALA A 80 17.91 25.17 -2.96
N LEU A 81 17.67 26.38 -3.47
CA LEU A 81 18.25 26.86 -4.73
C LEU A 81 19.11 28.10 -4.50
N TRP A 82 20.19 28.19 -5.26
CA TRP A 82 20.90 29.43 -5.50
C TRP A 82 20.67 29.82 -6.96
N ARG A 83 19.59 30.58 -7.18
CA ARG A 83 19.05 30.85 -8.52
C ARG A 83 20.05 31.57 -9.43
N ASP A 84 20.81 32.53 -8.88
CA ASP A 84 21.80 33.30 -9.64
C ASP A 84 22.93 32.43 -10.23
N GLU A 85 23.29 31.34 -9.55
CA GLU A 85 24.38 30.44 -9.94
C GLU A 85 23.88 29.14 -10.57
N GLY A 86 22.56 28.95 -10.67
CA GLY A 86 21.96 27.69 -11.11
C GLY A 86 22.44 26.51 -10.28
N LYS A 87 22.45 26.63 -8.95
CA LYS A 87 22.84 25.54 -8.03
C LYS A 87 21.66 25.08 -7.19
N CYS A 88 21.68 23.81 -6.83
CA CYS A 88 20.69 23.16 -5.99
C CYS A 88 21.37 22.47 -4.81
N MET A 89 20.64 22.38 -3.70
CA MET A 89 21.02 21.66 -2.50
C MET A 89 19.83 20.87 -1.97
N PHE A 90 20.10 19.69 -1.45
CA PHE A 90 19.14 18.88 -0.68
C PHE A 90 19.56 18.84 0.77
N GLY A 91 18.61 18.67 1.69
CA GLY A 91 18.97 18.57 3.10
C GLY A 91 17.89 18.03 4.02
N VAL A 92 18.35 17.76 5.24
CA VAL A 92 17.55 17.29 6.37
C VAL A 92 17.79 18.21 7.55
N MET A 93 16.71 18.71 8.13
CA MET A 93 16.71 19.59 9.30
C MET A 93 16.04 18.90 10.48
N ARG A 94 16.58 19.03 11.69
CA ARG A 94 15.96 18.60 12.95
C ARG A 94 16.22 19.66 14.01
N ASP A 95 15.25 19.92 14.87
CA ASP A 95 15.37 20.94 15.93
C ASP A 95 15.85 22.31 15.43
N LYS A 96 15.34 22.72 14.25
CA LYS A 96 15.68 23.98 13.57
C LYS A 96 17.17 24.10 13.17
N LYS A 97 17.90 23.00 13.09
CA LYS A 97 19.29 22.94 12.61
C LYS A 97 19.40 22.01 11.42
N VAL A 98 20.10 22.44 10.39
CA VAL A 98 20.44 21.56 9.28
C VAL A 98 21.40 20.49 9.82
N LEU A 99 20.93 19.24 9.82
CA LEU A 99 21.74 18.09 10.24
C LEU A 99 22.69 17.67 9.13
N TRP A 100 22.18 17.64 7.91
CA TRP A 100 22.89 17.17 6.74
C TRP A 100 22.38 17.92 5.51
N TYR A 101 23.29 18.17 4.56
CA TYR A 101 22.95 18.71 3.26
C TYR A 101 23.93 18.20 2.20
N TYR A 102 23.47 18.20 0.95
CA TYR A 102 24.25 17.83 -0.22
C TYR A 102 24.06 18.87 -1.31
N ILE A 103 25.16 19.48 -1.77
CA ILE A 103 25.15 20.42 -2.88
C ILE A 103 25.39 19.63 -4.17
N LEU A 104 24.48 19.77 -5.13
CA LEU A 104 24.63 19.11 -6.42
C LEU A 104 25.88 19.63 -7.16
N PRO A 105 26.71 18.74 -7.73
CA PRO A 105 27.86 19.16 -8.55
C PRO A 105 27.43 20.03 -9.73
N ARG A 106 26.28 19.72 -10.32
CA ARG A 106 25.67 20.42 -11.45
C ARG A 106 24.14 20.41 -11.30
N PHE A 107 23.50 21.52 -11.60
CA PHE A 107 22.04 21.63 -11.64
C PHE A 107 21.63 22.30 -12.95
N LEU A 108 20.94 21.53 -13.78
CA LEU A 108 20.39 21.97 -15.07
C LEU A 108 18.88 22.25 -14.99
N GLY A 109 18.35 22.32 -13.77
CA GLY A 109 16.94 22.47 -13.48
C GLY A 109 16.49 23.90 -13.21
N TYR A 110 15.18 24.08 -13.11
CA TYR A 110 14.55 25.32 -12.63
C TYR A 110 13.88 25.15 -11.26
N SER A 111 13.51 23.91 -10.91
CA SER A 111 12.90 23.58 -9.64
C SER A 111 13.43 22.25 -9.12
N THR A 112 13.16 22.01 -7.85
CA THR A 112 13.48 20.77 -7.15
C THR A 112 12.22 20.25 -6.49
N ALA A 113 12.19 18.95 -6.21
CA ALA A 113 11.11 18.40 -5.43
C ALA A 113 11.58 17.33 -4.44
N ILE A 114 10.81 17.16 -3.37
CA ILE A 114 10.93 15.99 -2.49
C ILE A 114 9.98 14.93 -3.05
N ASN A 115 10.53 13.88 -3.66
CA ASN A 115 9.73 12.84 -4.27
C ASN A 115 9.13 11.92 -3.21
N SER A 116 9.96 11.20 -2.46
CA SER A 116 9.48 10.20 -1.49
C SER A 116 10.59 9.81 -0.50
N SER A 117 10.23 8.97 0.48
CA SER A 117 11.20 8.20 1.24
C SER A 117 10.63 6.83 1.59
N MET A 118 11.46 5.79 1.53
CA MET A 118 11.12 4.39 1.87
C MET A 118 12.39 3.56 1.96
N ASP A 119 12.32 2.35 2.53
CA ASP A 119 13.40 1.35 2.37
C ASP A 119 13.27 0.71 0.98
N LEU A 120 14.10 1.17 0.03
CA LEU A 120 13.99 0.81 -1.38
C LEU A 120 14.68 -0.53 -1.69
N ASN A 121 15.79 -0.80 -0.99
CA ASN A 121 16.70 -1.93 -1.23
C ASN A 121 16.67 -3.02 -0.13
N LEU A 122 15.80 -2.89 0.87
CA LEU A 122 15.64 -3.77 2.02
C LEU A 122 16.91 -3.92 2.87
N ASP A 123 17.73 -2.87 2.96
CA ASP A 123 18.96 -2.89 3.78
C ASP A 123 18.75 -2.43 5.23
N GLY A 124 17.51 -2.08 5.59
CA GLY A 124 17.17 -1.60 6.93
C GLY A 124 17.43 -0.11 7.15
N LYS A 125 17.65 0.66 6.08
CA LYS A 125 17.72 2.12 6.09
C LYS A 125 16.59 2.73 5.26
N VAL A 126 16.46 4.04 5.37
CA VAL A 126 15.49 4.79 4.57
C VAL A 126 16.24 5.47 3.44
N GLU A 127 15.79 5.30 2.21
CA GLU A 127 16.20 6.13 1.09
C GLU A 127 15.36 7.40 1.04
N ILE A 128 16.00 8.55 0.89
CA ILE A 128 15.36 9.83 0.63
C ILE A 128 15.55 10.16 -0.84
N MET A 129 14.45 10.37 -1.56
CA MET A 129 14.44 10.62 -2.99
C MET A 129 14.09 12.07 -3.28
N TYR A 130 14.99 12.76 -3.94
CA TYR A 130 14.81 14.14 -4.41
C TYR A 130 14.80 14.17 -5.93
N GLU A 131 14.08 15.12 -6.49
CA GLU A 131 14.05 15.38 -7.93
C GLU A 131 14.65 16.73 -8.27
N THR A 132 15.34 16.78 -9.40
CA THR A 132 15.65 18.03 -10.10
C THR A 132 14.85 18.08 -11.38
N VAL A 133 14.13 19.17 -11.63
CA VAL A 133 13.30 19.32 -12.82
C VAL A 133 13.97 20.28 -13.80
N GLY A 134 14.37 19.74 -14.95
CA GLY A 134 14.98 20.43 -16.09
C GLY A 134 14.02 21.39 -16.80
N ILE A 135 14.57 22.39 -17.50
CA ILE A 135 13.79 23.22 -18.43
C ILE A 135 13.67 22.48 -19.76
N SER A 136 12.44 22.26 -20.21
CA SER A 136 12.15 21.81 -21.57
C SER A 136 11.37 22.89 -22.30
N HIS A 137 11.71 23.10 -23.57
CA HIS A 137 11.03 24.07 -24.40
C HIS A 137 9.66 23.58 -24.90
N TRP A 138 9.33 22.29 -24.76
CA TRP A 138 8.12 21.70 -25.34
C TRP A 138 7.65 20.49 -24.51
N TYR A 139 6.53 20.67 -23.78
CA TYR A 139 5.63 19.67 -23.16
C TYR A 139 6.16 18.60 -22.18
N SER A 140 7.45 18.29 -22.09
CA SER A 140 7.96 17.29 -21.14
C SER A 140 9.17 17.82 -20.38
N PHE A 141 9.06 18.01 -19.06
CA PHE A 141 10.16 18.48 -18.23
C PHE A 141 11.01 17.27 -17.80
N PRO A 142 12.24 17.10 -18.32
CA PRO A 142 13.08 16.00 -17.88
C PRO A 142 13.39 16.20 -16.40
N SER A 143 13.09 15.21 -15.60
CA SER A 143 13.45 15.14 -14.20
C SER A 143 14.64 14.19 -14.03
N SER A 144 15.45 14.42 -12.99
CA SER A 144 16.46 13.45 -12.55
C SER A 144 16.23 13.13 -11.08
N LEU A 145 16.25 11.85 -10.75
CA LEU A 145 16.04 11.35 -9.39
C LEU A 145 17.39 11.16 -8.69
N TRP A 146 17.50 11.69 -7.48
CA TRP A 146 18.64 11.56 -6.60
C TRP A 146 18.24 10.76 -5.38
N ILE A 147 18.99 9.71 -5.07
CA ILE A 147 18.64 8.75 -4.02
C ILE A 147 19.72 8.77 -2.95
N PHE A 148 19.31 9.02 -1.72
CA PHE A 148 20.22 9.07 -0.58
C PHE A 148 19.85 8.01 0.45
N SER A 149 20.74 7.06 0.72
CA SER A 149 20.58 6.16 1.86
C SER A 149 20.86 6.92 3.15
N TRP A 150 19.88 6.97 4.05
CA TRP A 150 19.88 7.75 5.29
C TRP A 150 20.03 6.87 6.52
N ASP A 151 21.03 7.17 7.35
CA ASP A 151 21.31 6.42 8.59
C ASP A 151 20.81 7.08 9.87
N GLY A 152 20.13 8.23 9.77
CA GLY A 152 19.71 9.05 10.92
C GLY A 152 20.55 10.31 11.13
N GLU A 153 21.76 10.38 10.57
CA GLU A 153 22.70 11.50 10.69
C GLU A 153 23.26 11.97 9.35
N LYS A 154 23.51 11.04 8.41
CA LYS A 154 24.12 11.30 7.10
C LYS A 154 23.36 10.61 5.98
N GLY A 155 23.29 11.29 4.84
CA GLY A 155 22.85 10.73 3.57
C GLY A 155 24.06 10.40 2.68
N ASN A 156 24.07 9.20 2.10
CA ASN A 156 25.04 8.82 1.05
C ASN A 156 24.30 8.66 -0.27
N VAL A 157 24.84 9.23 -1.35
CA VAL A 157 24.22 9.04 -2.67
C VAL A 157 24.39 7.58 -3.09
N ILE A 158 23.28 6.95 -3.48
CA ILE A 158 23.23 5.55 -3.91
C ILE A 158 22.60 5.40 -5.30
N ASN A 159 22.70 6.42 -6.16
CA ASN A 159 22.44 6.29 -7.59
C ASN A 159 23.73 6.46 -8.39
N ALA A 160 23.79 5.84 -9.56
CA ALA A 160 24.90 5.99 -10.51
C ALA A 160 24.93 7.41 -11.11
N PHE A 161 26.11 7.80 -11.59
CA PHE A 161 26.34 9.08 -12.25
C PHE A 161 26.83 8.92 -13.68
N ASP A 162 26.53 9.91 -14.51
CA ASP A 162 27.17 10.09 -15.81
C ASP A 162 28.56 10.76 -15.67
N GLU A 163 29.24 10.98 -16.81
CA GLU A 163 30.56 11.62 -16.85
C GLU A 163 30.55 13.07 -16.33
N ASP A 164 29.40 13.72 -16.34
CA ASP A 164 29.16 15.08 -15.88
C ASP A 164 28.69 15.14 -14.41
N SER A 165 28.70 14.00 -13.70
CA SER A 165 28.22 13.85 -12.32
C SER A 165 26.73 14.13 -12.12
N ASN A 166 25.90 13.95 -13.15
CA ASN A 166 24.44 13.96 -13.01
C ASN A 166 23.93 12.54 -12.71
N SER A 167 22.77 12.45 -12.06
CA SER A 167 22.09 11.15 -11.89
C SER A 167 21.75 10.54 -13.24
N VAL A 168 22.04 9.25 -13.41
CA VAL A 168 21.61 8.47 -14.60
C VAL A 168 20.14 8.04 -14.52
N ILE A 169 19.46 8.33 -13.41
CA ILE A 169 18.04 8.05 -13.21
C ILE A 169 17.28 9.30 -13.63
N TYR A 170 16.62 9.22 -14.78
CA TYR A 170 15.94 10.36 -15.38
C TYR A 170 14.65 9.92 -16.06
N GLY A 171 13.66 10.80 -16.08
CA GLY A 171 12.33 10.51 -16.58
C GLY A 171 11.53 11.77 -16.82
N ASP A 172 10.33 11.65 -17.36
CA ASP A 172 9.44 12.80 -17.41
C ASP A 172 8.86 13.10 -16.00
N ILE A 173 8.64 14.38 -15.71
CA ILE A 173 8.13 14.84 -14.41
C ILE A 173 6.89 14.03 -13.97
N ASP A 174 6.84 13.64 -12.70
CA ASP A 174 5.76 12.88 -12.05
C ASP A 174 5.65 11.37 -12.43
N TYR A 175 6.65 10.76 -13.06
CA TYR A 175 6.57 9.37 -13.55
C TYR A 175 7.58 8.36 -12.98
N TYR A 176 8.14 8.59 -11.78
CA TYR A 176 8.86 7.50 -11.10
C TYR A 176 7.87 6.55 -10.42
N ASP A 177 7.83 5.32 -10.92
CA ASP A 177 7.15 4.21 -10.29
C ASP A 177 8.18 3.31 -9.59
N PHE A 178 7.99 3.11 -8.29
CA PHE A 178 8.81 2.22 -7.47
C PHE A 178 8.09 0.89 -7.33
N SER A 179 8.65 -0.14 -7.96
CA SER A 179 7.99 -1.44 -8.16
C SER A 179 8.95 -2.59 -8.01
N ASP A 180 8.51 -3.67 -7.37
CA ASP A 180 9.22 -4.95 -7.23
C ASP A 180 8.91 -5.79 -8.48
N LEU A 181 9.72 -5.63 -9.55
CA LEU A 181 9.40 -6.14 -10.88
C LEU A 181 9.65 -7.63 -11.04
N ASP A 182 10.57 -8.20 -10.26
CA ASP A 182 10.91 -9.63 -10.28
C ASP A 182 10.44 -10.40 -9.02
N GLY A 183 9.95 -9.70 -8.00
CA GLY A 183 9.43 -10.28 -6.76
C GLY A 183 10.52 -10.62 -5.75
N ASP A 184 11.74 -10.10 -5.90
CA ASP A 184 12.85 -10.33 -4.97
C ASP A 184 12.73 -9.50 -3.68
N GLY A 185 11.85 -8.49 -3.66
CA GLY A 185 11.63 -7.59 -2.54
C GLY A 185 12.43 -6.30 -2.59
N ILE A 186 13.28 -6.07 -3.57
CA ILE A 186 13.95 -4.80 -3.87
C ILE A 186 13.12 -4.05 -4.91
N MET A 187 13.00 -2.72 -4.80
CA MET A 187 12.20 -1.96 -5.76
C MET A 187 13.11 -1.55 -6.91
N GLU A 188 12.75 -1.88 -8.13
CA GLU A 188 13.21 -1.16 -9.31
C GLU A 188 12.48 0.17 -9.43
N ILE A 189 13.11 1.08 -10.18
CA ILE A 189 12.57 2.37 -10.52
C ILE A 189 12.21 2.30 -11.99
N ARG A 190 10.96 2.62 -12.35
CA ARG A 190 10.52 2.72 -13.74
C ARG A 190 10.13 4.14 -14.05
N SER A 191 10.42 4.60 -15.25
CA SER A 191 9.86 5.84 -15.79
C SER A 191 9.51 5.68 -17.26
N GLY A 192 8.42 6.31 -17.67
CA GLY A 192 8.17 6.58 -19.08
C GLY A 192 9.08 7.71 -19.55
N ILE A 193 9.59 7.59 -20.77
CA ILE A 193 10.24 8.66 -21.50
C ILE A 193 9.47 8.87 -22.80
N TRP A 194 8.93 10.07 -22.95
CA TRP A 194 8.31 10.49 -24.19
C TRP A 194 9.40 10.78 -25.22
N ASN A 195 9.61 9.83 -26.14
CA ASN A 195 10.42 10.11 -27.33
C ASN A 195 9.67 11.13 -28.17
N GLN A 196 10.14 12.38 -28.16
CA GLN A 196 9.60 13.40 -29.04
C GLN A 196 10.08 13.14 -30.47
N THR A 197 9.31 12.35 -31.21
CA THR A 197 9.28 12.45 -32.67
C THR A 197 8.59 13.77 -33.05
N ASN A 198 8.94 14.35 -34.21
CA ASN A 198 8.23 15.54 -34.72
C ASN A 198 6.74 15.26 -35.03
N ASP A 199 6.33 13.99 -34.97
CA ASP A 199 4.96 13.54 -35.10
C ASP A 199 4.39 13.15 -33.72
N ILE A 200 3.39 13.91 -33.26
CA ILE A 200 2.70 13.67 -31.98
C ILE A 200 1.95 12.33 -32.01
N ASP A 201 1.54 11.87 -33.18
CA ASP A 201 0.78 10.63 -33.34
C ASP A 201 1.70 9.39 -33.31
N GLU A 202 3.02 9.56 -33.39
CA GLU A 202 4.05 8.49 -33.29
C GLU A 202 4.82 8.50 -31.96
N ALA A 203 4.40 9.30 -30.98
CA ALA A 203 5.09 9.38 -29.71
C ALA A 203 4.95 8.05 -28.92
N GLU A 204 5.91 7.16 -29.11
CA GLU A 204 6.04 5.94 -28.32
C GLU A 204 6.69 6.28 -26.97
N SER A 205 5.98 5.99 -25.88
CA SER A 205 6.55 6.04 -24.54
C SER A 205 7.49 4.85 -24.37
N LYS A 206 8.79 5.10 -24.32
CA LYS A 206 9.76 4.06 -23.95
C LYS A 206 9.84 4.00 -22.43
N ILE A 207 9.65 2.82 -21.86
CA ILE A 207 9.88 2.61 -20.43
C ILE A 207 11.37 2.32 -20.22
N ILE A 208 11.96 3.02 -19.25
CA ILE A 208 13.31 2.74 -18.75
C ILE A 208 13.20 2.31 -17.30
N CYS A 209 14.03 1.34 -16.93
CA CYS A 209 14.08 0.78 -15.61
C CYS A 209 15.50 0.88 -15.04
N TRP A 210 15.60 1.16 -13.74
CA TRP A 210 16.84 1.16 -12.99
C TRP A 210 16.71 0.20 -11.81
N GLY A 211 17.75 -0.59 -11.57
CA GLY A 211 17.78 -1.62 -10.54
C GLY A 211 18.93 -1.42 -9.56
N TRP A 212 18.91 -2.18 -8.47
CA TRP A 212 19.96 -2.21 -7.46
C TRP A 212 21.03 -3.25 -7.82
N ASN A 213 22.31 -2.90 -7.81
CA ASN A 213 23.40 -3.86 -8.05
C ASN A 213 24.05 -4.42 -6.77
N GLY A 214 23.54 -4.06 -5.59
CA GLY A 214 24.17 -4.36 -4.29
C GLY A 214 24.84 -3.15 -3.62
N GLU A 215 25.13 -2.08 -4.38
CA GLU A 215 25.80 -0.88 -3.88
C GLU A 215 25.10 0.42 -4.27
N TYR A 216 24.54 0.50 -5.48
CA TYR A 216 23.82 1.67 -5.98
C TYR A 216 22.81 1.33 -7.09
N TYR A 217 21.83 2.21 -7.28
CA TYR A 217 20.84 2.16 -8.34
C TYR A 217 21.42 2.64 -9.67
N GLY A 218 21.13 1.92 -10.74
CA GLY A 218 21.62 2.26 -12.08
C GLY A 218 20.90 1.47 -13.18
N ASN A 219 21.28 1.75 -14.42
CA ASN A 219 20.79 1.01 -15.58
C ASN A 219 21.69 -0.21 -15.79
N TRP A 220 21.26 -1.36 -15.26
CA TRP A 220 22.04 -2.60 -15.32
C TRP A 220 21.50 -3.53 -16.41
N PRO A 221 22.36 -4.34 -17.05
CA PRO A 221 21.93 -5.27 -18.09
C PRO A 221 20.86 -6.27 -17.64
N ASP A 222 20.87 -6.64 -16.37
CA ASP A 222 19.96 -7.63 -15.79
C ASP A 222 18.75 -6.97 -15.08
N THR A 223 18.61 -5.64 -15.12
CA THR A 223 17.47 -4.95 -14.52
C THR A 223 16.17 -5.37 -15.24
N PRO A 224 15.20 -5.98 -14.56
CA PRO A 224 13.91 -6.30 -15.17
C PRO A 224 13.23 -5.00 -15.63
N CYS A 225 12.57 -5.05 -16.79
CA CYS A 225 11.81 -3.92 -17.29
C CYS A 225 10.49 -4.40 -17.90
N LEU A 226 9.41 -4.12 -17.19
CA LEU A 226 8.05 -4.52 -17.53
C LEU A 226 7.22 -3.28 -17.85
N ASP A 227 6.26 -3.43 -18.76
CA ASP A 227 5.35 -2.35 -19.13
C ASP A 227 4.43 -1.96 -17.95
N PHE A 228 3.88 -0.74 -17.99
CA PHE A 228 2.94 -0.25 -16.96
C PHE A 228 1.60 -1.00 -16.95
N ASP A 229 1.28 -1.73 -18.03
CA ASP A 229 0.05 -2.49 -18.19
C ASP A 229 0.18 -3.97 -17.77
N GLN A 230 1.36 -4.40 -17.31
CA GLN A 230 1.63 -5.78 -16.92
C GLN A 230 1.39 -6.03 -15.43
N TRP A 231 0.88 -7.23 -15.11
CA TRP A 231 0.74 -7.67 -13.72
C TRP A 231 2.10 -7.96 -13.09
N LEU A 232 2.51 -7.10 -12.16
CA LEU A 232 3.74 -7.27 -11.39
C LEU A 232 3.61 -8.36 -10.31
N PRO A 233 4.72 -9.04 -9.94
CA PRO A 233 4.75 -10.00 -8.85
C PRO A 233 4.17 -9.42 -7.54
N ALA A 234 3.33 -10.19 -6.85
CA ALA A 234 2.64 -9.72 -5.64
C ALA A 234 2.56 -10.77 -4.51
N ARG A 235 3.38 -11.82 -4.61
CA ARG A 235 3.38 -12.96 -3.69
C ARG A 235 4.47 -12.90 -2.60
N SER A 236 5.05 -11.72 -2.35
CA SER A 236 6.21 -11.57 -1.45
C SER A 236 5.82 -11.30 0.01
N ALA A 237 4.54 -11.08 0.30
CA ALA A 237 4.03 -10.94 1.66
C ALA A 237 3.75 -12.30 2.32
N ILE A 238 4.07 -12.41 3.61
CA ILE A 238 3.77 -13.55 4.48
C ILE A 238 2.75 -13.09 5.51
N ALA A 239 1.55 -13.66 5.52
CA ALA A 239 0.46 -13.15 6.35
C ALA A 239 -0.28 -14.24 7.12
N ASP A 240 -0.74 -13.88 8.31
CA ASP A 240 -1.70 -14.63 9.11
C ASP A 240 -3.07 -13.97 9.03
N VAL A 241 -4.10 -14.77 8.76
CA VAL A 241 -5.48 -14.27 8.65
C VAL A 241 -6.36 -15.00 9.66
N ASN A 242 -6.85 -14.24 10.64
CA ASN A 242 -7.80 -14.72 11.63
C ASN A 242 -9.19 -14.15 11.34
N CYS A 243 -10.24 -14.95 11.54
CA CYS A 243 -11.62 -14.51 11.36
C CYS A 243 -12.46 -14.82 12.60
N LYS A 244 -13.21 -13.82 13.07
CA LYS A 244 -14.23 -13.98 14.09
C LYS A 244 -15.61 -13.78 13.46
N VAL A 245 -16.49 -14.76 13.67
CA VAL A 245 -17.87 -14.67 13.20
C VAL A 245 -18.81 -14.29 14.33
N ILE A 246 -19.65 -13.29 14.09
CA ILE A 246 -20.73 -12.89 14.98
C ILE A 246 -22.05 -13.04 14.23
N LYS A 247 -22.96 -13.86 14.76
CA LYS A 247 -24.33 -13.97 14.24
C LYS A 247 -25.23 -12.98 14.94
N LYS A 248 -25.96 -12.17 14.17
CA LYS A 248 -27.07 -11.33 14.66
C LYS A 248 -28.28 -11.59 13.79
N ASP A 249 -29.34 -12.11 14.39
CA ASP A 249 -30.56 -12.54 13.70
C ASP A 249 -30.23 -13.58 12.60
N THR A 250 -30.48 -13.25 11.33
CA THR A 250 -30.21 -14.08 10.17
C THR A 250 -28.86 -13.79 9.50
N VAL A 251 -28.16 -12.74 9.92
CA VAL A 251 -26.93 -12.26 9.28
C VAL A 251 -25.70 -12.66 10.09
N TYR A 252 -24.69 -13.19 9.40
CA TYR A 252 -23.36 -13.45 9.92
C TYR A 252 -22.43 -12.30 9.53
N LYS A 253 -21.71 -11.76 10.52
CA LYS A 253 -20.64 -10.77 10.33
C LYS A 253 -19.29 -11.44 10.52
N TYR A 254 -18.43 -11.35 9.51
CA TYR A 254 -17.10 -11.92 9.45
C TYR A 254 -16.09 -10.80 9.66
N HIS A 255 -15.44 -10.80 10.82
CA HIS A 255 -14.42 -9.82 11.18
C HIS A 255 -13.04 -10.44 10.98
N TYR A 256 -12.29 -9.96 9.99
CA TYR A 256 -10.96 -10.45 9.69
C TYR A 256 -9.88 -9.55 10.30
N CYS A 257 -8.89 -10.20 10.91
CA CYS A 257 -7.61 -9.63 11.29
C CYS A 257 -6.54 -10.18 10.37
N VAL A 258 -5.82 -9.29 9.69
CA VAL A 258 -4.71 -9.63 8.80
C VAL A 258 -3.43 -9.10 9.44
N LYS A 259 -2.54 -10.02 9.82
CA LYS A 259 -1.19 -9.69 10.29
C LYS A 259 -0.19 -9.92 9.17
N ASN A 260 0.57 -8.89 8.82
CA ASN A 260 1.75 -9.05 7.98
C ASN A 260 2.92 -9.48 8.88
N ARG A 261 3.57 -10.61 8.59
CA ARG A 261 4.65 -11.11 9.45
C ARG A 261 5.89 -10.22 9.33
N GLU A 262 6.71 -10.27 10.36
CA GLU A 262 7.95 -9.49 10.49
C GLU A 262 8.97 -9.87 9.40
N LYS A 263 8.88 -11.10 8.87
CA LYS A 263 9.76 -11.61 7.79
C LYS A 263 9.24 -11.34 6.38
N SER A 264 8.09 -10.67 6.23
CA SER A 264 7.57 -10.32 4.92
C SER A 264 8.51 -9.35 4.23
N LYS A 265 8.76 -9.57 2.95
CA LYS A 265 9.59 -8.65 2.16
C LYS A 265 8.89 -7.33 1.93
N ARG A 266 7.57 -7.35 1.82
CA ARG A 266 6.74 -6.20 1.45
C ARG A 266 5.51 -6.04 2.32
N ARG A 267 4.93 -4.85 2.24
CA ARG A 267 3.66 -4.49 2.86
C ARG A 267 2.50 -5.14 2.13
N ILE A 268 1.37 -5.30 2.80
CA ILE A 268 0.14 -5.84 2.18
C ILE A 268 -0.68 -4.67 1.65
N GLN A 269 -0.95 -4.68 0.35
CA GLN A 269 -1.82 -3.69 -0.31
C GLN A 269 -3.23 -4.25 -0.61
N ARG A 270 -3.38 -5.58 -0.64
CA ARG A 270 -4.66 -6.23 -0.95
C ARG A 270 -4.88 -7.46 -0.09
N PHE A 271 -6.09 -7.57 0.41
CA PHE A 271 -6.62 -8.76 1.08
C PHE A 271 -7.90 -9.19 0.40
N SER A 272 -8.01 -10.46 0.05
CA SER A 272 -9.21 -11.00 -0.57
C SER A 272 -9.59 -12.35 0.04
N VAL A 273 -10.88 -12.64 0.03
CA VAL A 273 -11.42 -13.91 0.51
C VAL A 273 -12.36 -14.46 -0.56
N LYS A 274 -12.12 -15.70 -0.97
CA LYS A 274 -12.98 -16.40 -1.92
C LYS A 274 -14.33 -16.67 -1.28
N THR A 275 -15.40 -16.37 -2.01
CA THR A 275 -16.76 -16.68 -1.59
C THR A 275 -17.62 -16.96 -2.81
N ASN A 276 -18.44 -18.00 -2.72
CA ASN A 276 -19.40 -18.37 -3.76
C ASN A 276 -20.81 -17.94 -3.37
N THR A 277 -20.93 -16.97 -2.46
CA THR A 277 -22.21 -16.45 -1.97
C THR A 277 -22.23 -14.94 -2.01
N GLU A 278 -23.43 -14.38 -2.18
CA GLU A 278 -23.64 -12.94 -2.01
C GLU A 278 -23.13 -12.49 -0.64
N THR A 279 -22.21 -11.52 -0.69
CA THR A 279 -21.49 -11.03 0.48
C THR A 279 -21.32 -9.53 0.35
N GLU A 280 -21.87 -8.80 1.32
CA GLU A 280 -21.71 -7.36 1.43
C GLU A 280 -20.42 -7.05 2.20
N ILE A 281 -19.72 -6.00 1.78
CA ILE A 281 -18.55 -5.49 2.50
C ILE A 281 -18.60 -3.98 2.61
N ASN A 282 -17.87 -3.45 3.59
CA ASN A 282 -17.65 -2.02 3.71
C ASN A 282 -16.21 -1.69 3.31
N SER A 283 -16.04 -0.56 2.64
CA SER A 283 -14.77 0.16 2.62
C SER A 283 -14.44 0.63 4.04
N VAL A 284 -13.17 0.63 4.39
CA VAL A 284 -12.66 1.05 5.71
C VAL A 284 -11.48 1.99 5.50
N ASP A 285 -11.06 2.75 6.50
CA ASP A 285 -10.11 3.87 6.36
C ASP A 285 -8.91 3.56 5.43
N GLY A 286 -8.95 4.12 4.21
CA GLY A 286 -7.93 3.95 3.15
C GLY A 286 -8.00 2.66 2.32
N TRP A 287 -8.92 1.76 2.63
CA TRP A 287 -9.17 0.50 1.92
C TRP A 287 -10.52 0.54 1.19
N PHE A 288 -10.45 0.45 -0.13
CA PHE A 288 -11.62 0.28 -0.98
C PHE A 288 -12.10 -1.17 -0.96
N GLY A 289 -13.38 -1.37 -0.65
CA GLY A 289 -14.05 -2.66 -0.73
C GLY A 289 -14.65 -2.91 -2.12
N LEU A 290 -14.29 -4.03 -2.74
CA LEU A 290 -15.04 -4.66 -3.83
C LEU A 290 -15.77 -5.92 -3.35
N GLY A 291 -17.10 -5.90 -3.38
CA GLY A 291 -17.96 -7.04 -3.02
C GLY A 291 -18.05 -8.10 -4.11
N THR A 292 -18.79 -9.17 -3.82
CA THR A 292 -18.97 -10.30 -4.74
C THR A 292 -19.91 -9.95 -5.89
N VAL A 293 -19.55 -10.33 -7.12
CA VAL A 293 -20.40 -10.23 -8.30
C VAL A 293 -20.52 -11.62 -8.92
N LEU A 294 -21.56 -12.37 -8.51
CA LEU A 294 -21.75 -13.77 -8.92
C LEU A 294 -22.54 -13.90 -10.23
N GLU A 295 -23.40 -12.93 -10.52
CA GLU A 295 -24.29 -12.95 -11.68
C GLU A 295 -24.11 -11.64 -12.45
N HIS A 296 -23.42 -11.70 -13.59
CA HIS A 296 -23.34 -10.61 -14.55
C HIS A 296 -23.45 -11.16 -15.97
N PRO A 297 -24.24 -10.52 -16.87
CA PRO A 297 -24.41 -11.01 -18.25
C PRO A 297 -23.10 -11.08 -19.03
N ASP A 298 -22.16 -10.19 -18.71
CA ASP A 298 -20.77 -10.23 -19.19
C ASP A 298 -19.89 -10.98 -18.17
N PRO A 299 -19.34 -12.17 -18.51
CA PRO A 299 -18.41 -12.92 -17.66
C PRO A 299 -17.19 -12.13 -17.21
N LYS A 300 -16.81 -11.07 -17.94
CA LYS A 300 -15.70 -10.18 -17.58
C LYS A 300 -15.93 -9.41 -16.28
N GLN A 301 -17.18 -9.32 -15.82
CA GLN A 301 -17.54 -8.64 -14.57
C GLN A 301 -17.75 -9.62 -13.40
N TYR A 302 -17.46 -10.90 -13.59
CA TYR A 302 -17.57 -11.90 -12.52
C TYR A 302 -16.45 -11.72 -11.48
N PHE A 303 -16.82 -11.72 -10.20
CA PHE A 303 -15.88 -11.61 -9.07
C PHE A 303 -16.31 -12.54 -7.91
N PRO A 304 -15.75 -13.75 -7.78
CA PRO A 304 -16.16 -14.77 -6.79
C PRO A 304 -15.46 -14.59 -5.44
N GLY A 305 -15.53 -13.38 -4.91
CA GLY A 305 -14.83 -13.05 -3.68
C GLY A 305 -15.30 -11.75 -3.07
N VAL A 306 -14.66 -11.41 -1.96
CA VAL A 306 -14.62 -10.06 -1.42
C VAL A 306 -13.18 -9.61 -1.41
N CYS A 307 -12.94 -8.34 -1.69
CA CYS A 307 -11.60 -7.77 -1.77
C CYS A 307 -11.55 -6.40 -1.10
N TRP A 308 -10.55 -6.20 -0.27
CA TRP A 308 -10.15 -4.90 0.22
C TRP A 308 -8.80 -4.56 -0.41
N ARG A 309 -8.70 -3.38 -1.01
CA ARG A 309 -7.45 -2.87 -1.60
C ARG A 309 -7.18 -1.44 -1.16
N VAL A 310 -5.91 -1.13 -0.91
CA VAL A 310 -5.43 0.24 -0.80
C VAL A 310 -5.29 0.81 -2.21
N THR A 311 -5.75 2.03 -2.44
CA THR A 311 -5.40 2.75 -3.67
C THR A 311 -3.98 3.27 -3.52
N SER A 312 -3.18 3.19 -4.59
CA SER A 312 -1.77 3.60 -4.59
C SER A 312 -1.49 4.98 -4.01
N SER A 313 -2.48 5.88 -4.06
CA SER A 313 -2.43 7.20 -3.46
C SER A 313 -2.55 7.24 -1.93
N ILE A 314 -2.61 6.11 -1.22
CA ILE A 314 -2.74 6.08 0.26
C ILE A 314 -1.87 4.95 0.85
N SER A 315 -0.58 4.92 0.51
CA SER A 315 0.38 3.91 1.00
C SER A 315 0.39 3.76 2.52
N SER A 316 0.15 4.86 3.26
CA SER A 316 0.06 4.87 4.72
C SER A 316 -1.02 3.93 5.30
N CYS A 317 -1.97 3.49 4.47
CA CYS A 317 -3.01 2.55 4.87
C CYS A 317 -2.66 1.08 4.61
N MET A 318 -1.57 0.75 3.92
CA MET A 318 -1.08 -0.62 3.74
C MET A 318 -0.72 -1.26 5.11
N ILE A 319 -0.59 -2.60 5.14
CA ILE A 319 -0.20 -3.32 6.38
C ILE A 319 1.31 -3.57 6.35
N SER A 320 2.06 -2.84 7.18
CA SER A 320 3.52 -2.95 7.27
C SER A 320 3.98 -4.23 7.96
N GLN A 321 5.25 -4.61 7.80
CA GLN A 321 5.84 -5.79 8.43
C GLN A 321 5.63 -5.75 9.95
N GLY A 322 5.12 -6.84 10.52
CA GLY A 322 4.78 -6.94 11.95
C GLY A 322 3.43 -6.32 12.35
N GLU A 323 2.81 -5.52 11.49
CA GLU A 323 1.54 -4.86 11.76
C GLU A 323 0.35 -5.83 11.60
N GLU A 324 -0.69 -5.64 12.41
CA GLU A 324 -1.98 -6.31 12.28
C GLU A 324 -3.11 -5.30 12.14
N LYS A 325 -4.00 -5.52 11.16
CA LYS A 325 -5.24 -4.74 11.01
C LYS A 325 -6.48 -5.63 11.11
N CYS A 326 -7.36 -5.30 12.04
CA CYS A 326 -8.62 -6.00 12.35
C CYS A 326 -9.86 -5.23 11.87
N ILE A 327 -9.76 -4.61 10.70
CA ILE A 327 -10.77 -3.66 10.19
C ILE A 327 -11.63 -4.25 9.07
N PHE A 328 -11.29 -5.43 8.54
CA PHE A 328 -11.97 -5.98 7.38
C PHE A 328 -13.23 -6.72 7.79
N ILE A 329 -14.39 -6.25 7.31
CA ILE A 329 -15.70 -6.78 7.71
C ILE A 329 -16.52 -7.14 6.48
N ALA A 330 -16.96 -8.40 6.44
CA ALA A 330 -17.92 -8.89 5.48
C ALA A 330 -19.22 -9.35 6.17
N GLN A 331 -20.34 -9.26 5.46
CA GLN A 331 -21.66 -9.66 5.95
C GLN A 331 -22.34 -10.56 4.93
N SER A 332 -22.99 -11.62 5.42
CA SER A 332 -23.75 -12.54 4.58
C SER A 332 -24.83 -13.25 5.39
N ILE A 333 -25.92 -13.63 4.75
CA ILE A 333 -26.92 -14.54 5.34
C ILE A 333 -26.42 -16.00 5.35
N HIS A 334 -25.36 -16.28 4.60
CA HIS A 334 -24.79 -17.61 4.46
C HIS A 334 -23.90 -17.97 5.65
N ARG A 335 -23.86 -19.28 5.94
CA ARG A 335 -23.19 -19.82 7.12
C ARG A 335 -21.67 -19.78 6.95
N PRO A 336 -20.91 -19.80 8.06
CA PRO A 336 -19.47 -19.89 8.01
C PRO A 336 -19.01 -21.22 7.40
N GLY A 337 -18.05 -21.14 6.49
CA GLY A 337 -17.32 -22.27 5.93
C GLY A 337 -15.84 -21.96 5.81
N ILE A 338 -15.04 -22.99 5.51
CA ILE A 338 -13.61 -22.85 5.29
C ILE A 338 -13.39 -22.50 3.82
N ASN A 339 -12.79 -21.34 3.56
CA ASN A 339 -12.50 -20.84 2.22
C ASN A 339 -11.06 -20.36 2.12
N ARG A 340 -10.61 -20.10 0.89
CA ARG A 340 -9.29 -19.53 0.64
C ARG A 340 -9.29 -18.03 0.86
N TYR A 341 -8.22 -17.54 1.49
CA TYR A 341 -7.86 -16.14 1.41
C TYR A 341 -6.66 -15.94 0.48
N TYR A 342 -6.51 -14.72 -0.01
CA TYR A 342 -5.43 -14.27 -0.88
C TYR A 342 -4.88 -12.93 -0.39
N ILE A 343 -3.56 -12.81 -0.39
CA ILE A 343 -2.82 -11.64 0.07
C ILE A 343 -1.87 -11.23 -1.05
N GLN A 344 -1.98 -9.97 -1.47
CA GLN A 344 -1.04 -9.38 -2.42
C GLN A 344 -0.21 -8.30 -1.75
N SER A 345 1.11 -8.40 -1.93
CA SER A 345 2.05 -7.38 -1.54
C SER A 345 1.92 -6.13 -2.41
N GLU A 346 2.39 -5.02 -1.88
CA GLU A 346 2.70 -3.81 -2.66
C GLU A 346 3.54 -4.16 -3.89
N ARG A 347 3.16 -3.59 -5.04
CA ARG A 347 3.81 -3.83 -6.34
C ARG A 347 3.79 -2.58 -7.24
N GLY A 348 3.78 -1.39 -6.62
CA GLY A 348 3.72 -0.10 -7.31
C GLY A 348 2.41 0.21 -8.07
N LEU A 349 2.49 1.22 -8.94
CA LEU A 349 1.37 1.75 -9.69
C LEU A 349 1.05 0.87 -10.90
N MET A 350 -0.21 0.49 -11.03
CA MET A 350 -0.75 -0.15 -12.22
C MET A 350 -1.75 0.78 -12.89
N ASP A 351 -1.47 1.22 -14.12
CA ASP A 351 -2.45 1.93 -14.96
C ASP A 351 -3.20 0.92 -15.86
N ILE A 352 -3.66 -0.17 -15.25
CA ILE A 352 -4.27 -1.27 -15.98
C ILE A 352 -5.78 -1.08 -15.98
N ASN A 353 -6.34 -0.90 -17.18
CA ASN A 353 -7.77 -1.11 -17.44
C ASN A 353 -8.04 -2.62 -17.52
N TYR A 354 -8.07 -3.30 -16.37
CA TYR A 354 -8.44 -4.71 -16.32
C TYR A 354 -9.95 -4.89 -16.13
N ASN A 355 -10.45 -6.03 -16.60
CA ASN A 355 -11.78 -6.48 -16.18
C ASN A 355 -11.72 -7.28 -14.87
N LEU A 356 -12.86 -7.51 -14.23
CA LEU A 356 -12.91 -8.16 -12.91
C LEU A 356 -12.45 -9.63 -12.94
N SER A 357 -12.63 -10.30 -14.08
CA SER A 357 -12.15 -11.69 -14.26
C SER A 357 -10.63 -11.77 -14.32
N GLU A 358 -9.97 -10.85 -15.05
CA GLU A 358 -8.50 -10.73 -15.08
C GLU A 358 -7.95 -10.38 -13.70
N LEU A 359 -8.58 -9.43 -13.00
CA LEU A 359 -8.22 -9.09 -11.63
C LEU A 359 -8.31 -10.31 -10.71
N TRP A 360 -9.40 -11.08 -10.80
CA TRP A 360 -9.55 -12.27 -9.97
C TRP A 360 -8.51 -13.34 -10.29
N SER A 361 -8.21 -13.55 -11.58
CA SER A 361 -7.14 -14.45 -12.01
C SER A 361 -5.77 -14.03 -11.45
N ASP A 362 -5.45 -12.73 -11.47
CA ASP A 362 -4.24 -12.20 -10.81
C ASP A 362 -4.28 -12.45 -9.30
N ILE A 363 -5.41 -12.20 -8.62
CA ILE A 363 -5.56 -12.48 -7.19
C ILE A 363 -5.31 -13.97 -6.89
N GLU A 364 -5.84 -14.91 -7.66
CA GLU A 364 -5.66 -16.34 -7.37
C GLU A 364 -4.24 -16.84 -7.65
N ASN A 365 -3.63 -16.36 -8.73
CA ASN A 365 -2.34 -16.87 -9.23
C ASN A 365 -1.13 -16.11 -8.70
N ASN A 366 -1.32 -14.87 -8.26
CA ASN A 366 -0.27 -13.94 -7.87
C ASN A 366 -0.50 -13.41 -6.44
N SER A 367 -0.83 -14.32 -5.53
CA SER A 367 -0.99 -14.03 -4.09
C SER A 367 -0.35 -15.11 -3.24
N THR A 368 0.05 -14.73 -2.02
CA THR A 368 0.16 -15.70 -0.93
C THR A 368 -1.24 -16.09 -0.48
N SER A 369 -1.49 -17.39 -0.29
CA SER A 369 -2.83 -17.89 0.07
C SER A 369 -2.81 -18.86 1.24
N GLY A 370 -3.96 -18.98 1.89
CA GLY A 370 -4.19 -19.92 2.99
C GLY A 370 -5.68 -20.17 3.17
N LEU A 371 -6.06 -20.74 4.31
CA LEU A 371 -7.44 -21.01 4.66
C LEU A 371 -7.93 -20.07 5.75
N THR A 372 -9.17 -19.60 5.64
CA THR A 372 -9.86 -18.80 6.66
C THR A 372 -11.34 -19.16 6.71
N ILE A 373 -12.08 -18.53 7.62
CA ILE A 373 -13.53 -18.66 7.72
C ILE A 373 -14.20 -17.57 6.91
N ALA A 374 -15.05 -17.94 5.96
CA ALA A 374 -15.81 -17.02 5.12
C ALA A 374 -17.24 -17.51 4.89
N PRO A 375 -18.15 -16.68 4.33
CA PRO A 375 -19.44 -17.15 3.86
C PRO A 375 -19.31 -18.33 2.89
N ALA A 376 -20.13 -19.36 3.07
CA ALA A 376 -20.14 -20.52 2.20
C ALA A 376 -21.57 -21.04 1.98
N LEU A 377 -21.81 -21.57 0.78
CA LEU A 377 -22.94 -22.47 0.55
C LEU A 377 -22.71 -23.78 1.30
N LEU A 378 -23.80 -24.41 1.69
CA LEU A 378 -23.73 -25.81 2.11
C LEU A 378 -23.24 -26.64 0.91
N PRO A 379 -22.38 -27.65 1.12
CA PRO A 379 -21.95 -28.52 0.05
C PRO A 379 -23.16 -29.13 -0.67
N GLU A 380 -23.10 -29.17 -2.01
CA GLU A 380 -24.10 -29.90 -2.79
C GLU A 380 -24.08 -31.37 -2.36
N SER A 381 -25.26 -31.96 -2.13
CA SER A 381 -25.44 -33.24 -1.41
C SER A 381 -25.24 -33.17 0.11
N PHE A 382 -25.57 -32.04 0.75
CA PHE A 382 -25.71 -32.00 2.21
C PHE A 382 -26.84 -32.96 2.64
N ILE A 383 -26.48 -34.13 3.17
CA ILE A 383 -27.41 -35.09 3.78
C ILE A 383 -27.43 -34.80 5.28
N PRO A 384 -28.47 -34.10 5.80
CA PRO A 384 -28.46 -33.60 7.17
C PRO A 384 -28.27 -34.69 8.23
N LEU A 385 -28.86 -35.87 8.00
CA LEU A 385 -28.76 -37.00 8.92
C LEU A 385 -27.33 -37.54 9.02
N ASN A 386 -26.67 -37.78 7.88
CA ASN A 386 -25.28 -38.24 7.85
C ASN A 386 -24.33 -37.22 8.50
N PHE A 387 -24.63 -35.92 8.32
CA PHE A 387 -23.84 -34.86 8.94
C PHE A 387 -23.99 -34.84 10.46
N LEU A 388 -25.21 -35.00 10.99
CA LEU A 388 -25.46 -35.10 12.42
C LEU A 388 -24.78 -36.33 13.05
N ASP A 389 -24.76 -37.46 12.33
CA ASP A 389 -24.03 -38.66 12.76
C ASP A 389 -22.52 -38.40 12.79
N THR A 390 -22.00 -37.68 11.81
CA THR A 390 -20.58 -37.26 11.77
C THR A 390 -20.23 -36.34 12.95
N LEU A 391 -21.07 -35.34 13.25
CA LEU A 391 -20.87 -34.44 14.39
C LEU A 391 -20.90 -35.19 15.74
N SER A 392 -21.79 -36.18 15.86
CA SER A 392 -21.88 -37.02 17.06
C SER A 392 -20.63 -37.89 17.24
N SER A 393 -20.13 -38.47 16.15
CA SER A 393 -18.87 -39.22 16.14
C SER A 393 -17.67 -38.34 16.53
N TYR A 394 -17.51 -37.17 15.90
CA TYR A 394 -16.42 -36.25 16.23
C TYR A 394 -16.47 -35.71 17.65
N THR A 395 -17.66 -35.48 18.20
CA THR A 395 -17.81 -35.07 19.60
C THR A 395 -17.30 -36.16 20.55
N THR A 396 -17.65 -37.42 20.28
CA THR A 396 -17.21 -38.58 21.06
C THR A 396 -15.69 -38.77 20.96
N GLN A 397 -15.15 -38.64 19.75
CA GLN A 397 -13.71 -38.75 19.51
C GLN A 397 -12.94 -37.59 20.18
N SER A 398 -13.46 -36.37 20.10
CA SER A 398 -12.86 -35.19 20.73
C SER A 398 -12.84 -35.29 22.26
N LEU A 399 -13.87 -35.89 22.87
CA LEU A 399 -13.85 -36.23 24.30
C LEU A 399 -12.76 -37.27 24.60
N THR A 400 -12.69 -38.34 23.81
CA THR A 400 -11.69 -39.41 23.98
C THR A 400 -10.25 -38.89 23.86
N LEU A 401 -10.01 -37.96 22.94
CA LEU A 401 -8.72 -37.32 22.72
C LEU A 401 -8.41 -36.20 23.74
N GLY A 402 -9.35 -35.85 24.62
CA GLY A 402 -9.18 -34.79 25.61
C GLY A 402 -9.29 -33.36 25.07
N TRP A 403 -9.76 -33.19 23.84
CA TRP A 403 -10.04 -31.86 23.25
C TRP A 403 -11.29 -31.23 23.87
N ILE A 404 -12.31 -32.05 24.14
CA ILE A 404 -13.40 -31.69 25.05
C ILE A 404 -13.04 -32.27 26.42
N LYS A 405 -12.71 -31.40 27.38
CA LYS A 405 -12.22 -31.83 28.70
C LYS A 405 -13.30 -32.37 29.62
N GLU A 406 -14.52 -31.84 29.48
CA GLU A 406 -15.64 -32.14 30.36
C GLU A 406 -16.68 -33.00 29.66
N LYS A 407 -17.01 -34.16 30.24
CA LYS A 407 -18.05 -35.05 29.72
C LYS A 407 -19.39 -34.33 29.56
N GLN A 408 -19.75 -33.46 30.50
CA GLN A 408 -20.99 -32.68 30.46
C GLN A 408 -21.08 -31.80 29.19
N THR A 409 -19.95 -31.26 28.72
CA THR A 409 -19.90 -30.46 27.49
C THR A 409 -20.12 -31.34 26.26
N ALA A 410 -19.53 -32.55 26.21
CA ALA A 410 -19.77 -33.51 25.13
C ALA A 410 -21.23 -33.98 25.10
N ASP A 411 -21.80 -34.35 26.26
CA ASP A 411 -23.19 -34.81 26.39
C ASP A 411 -24.18 -33.73 25.93
N LYS A 412 -23.89 -32.46 26.22
CA LYS A 412 -24.69 -31.32 25.73
C LYS A 412 -24.73 -31.26 24.20
N TYR A 413 -23.58 -31.39 23.52
CA TYR A 413 -23.54 -31.39 22.05
C TYR A 413 -24.24 -32.61 21.45
N LEU A 414 -24.01 -33.81 21.99
CA LEU A 414 -24.68 -35.03 21.56
C LEU A 414 -26.20 -34.93 21.70
N THR A 415 -26.69 -34.28 22.77
CA THR A 415 -28.12 -34.03 22.96
C THR A 415 -28.65 -33.12 21.85
N TYR A 416 -27.98 -32.01 21.54
CA TYR A 416 -28.41 -31.12 20.45
C TYR A 416 -28.47 -31.82 19.09
N PHE A 417 -27.48 -32.65 18.77
CA PHE A 417 -27.48 -33.39 17.50
C PHE A 417 -28.59 -34.45 17.45
N SER A 418 -28.85 -35.12 18.58
CA SER A 418 -29.92 -36.11 18.70
C SER A 418 -31.31 -35.48 18.53
N THR A 419 -31.56 -34.33 19.17
CA THR A 419 -32.81 -33.58 19.02
C THR A 419 -33.00 -33.11 17.57
N ALA A 420 -31.97 -32.53 16.96
CA ALA A 420 -32.04 -32.11 15.55
C ALA A 420 -32.29 -33.29 14.60
N LYS A 421 -31.73 -34.47 14.90
CA LYS A 421 -31.94 -35.68 14.11
C LYS A 421 -33.41 -36.13 14.18
N GLN A 422 -33.98 -36.17 15.39
CA GLN A 422 -35.39 -36.51 15.58
C GLN A 422 -36.33 -35.54 14.85
N GLU A 423 -36.09 -34.23 14.94
CA GLU A 423 -36.91 -33.23 14.24
C GLU A 423 -36.84 -33.39 12.71
N LEU A 424 -35.66 -33.69 12.15
CA LEU A 424 -35.48 -33.93 10.72
C LEU A 424 -36.20 -35.21 10.26
N GLU A 425 -36.09 -36.30 11.03
CA GLU A 425 -36.76 -37.57 10.73
C GLU A 425 -38.29 -37.42 10.77
N GLN A 426 -38.82 -36.70 11.77
CA GLN A 426 -40.25 -36.39 11.90
C GLN A 426 -40.78 -35.51 10.75
N ASN A 427 -40.01 -34.50 10.33
CA ASN A 427 -40.40 -33.64 9.22
C ASN A 427 -40.37 -34.37 7.86
N ASN A 428 -39.52 -35.39 7.71
CA ASN A 428 -39.47 -36.24 6.51
C ASN A 428 -40.60 -37.28 6.47
N THR A 429 -41.18 -37.66 7.60
CA THR A 429 -42.31 -38.63 7.66
C THR A 429 -43.68 -37.98 7.53
N ASN A 430 -43.79 -36.66 7.76
CA ASN A 430 -45.04 -35.89 7.68
C ASN A 430 -45.22 -35.13 6.33
N ARG A 431 -44.41 -35.46 5.32
CA ARG A 431 -44.64 -35.11 3.91
C ARG A 431 -45.13 -36.34 3.17
#